data_AF-A0A418GMC2-F1
#
_entry.id   AF-A0A418GMC2-F1
#
_cell.length_a   1.000
_cell.length_b   1.000
_cell.length_c   1.000
_cell.angle_alpha   90.00
_cell.angle_beta   90.00
_cell.angle_gamma   90.00
#
_symmetry.space_group_name_H-M   'P 1'
#
loop_
_entity.id
_entity.type
_entity.pdbx_description
1 polymer ?
#
loop_
_entity_poly.entity_id
_entity_poly.type
_entity_poly.pdbx_seq_one_letter_code
_entity_poly.pdbx_strand_id
1 'polypeptide(L)' 'MKRAVITGLGIVSSIGNNQQEVLASLREGRSGITFSQELKDSGMRSHVWG' A
#
# COMPACT_ATOMS: atom_id res chain seq x y z
N MET A 1 -3.07 34.24 -14.61
CA MET A 1 -2.74 32.86 -14.21
C MET A 1 -4.01 32.10 -13.90
N LYS A 2 -4.22 30.90 -14.46
CA LYS A 2 -5.36 30.04 -14.11
C LYS A 2 -4.96 29.17 -12.91
N ARG A 3 -5.83 29.10 -11.90
CA ARG A 3 -5.65 28.29 -10.69
C ARG A 3 -6.53 27.05 -10.80
N ALA A 4 -6.02 25.92 -10.33
CA ALA A 4 -6.77 24.66 -10.22
C ALA A 4 -6.60 24.11 -8.80
N VAL A 5 -7.55 23.26 -8.38
CA VAL A 5 -7.57 22.60 -7.07
C VAL A 5 -7.91 21.13 -7.23
N ILE A 6 -7.52 20.32 -6.25
CA ILE A 6 -7.94 18.92 -6.14
C ILE A 6 -9.24 18.86 -5.34
N THR A 7 -10.25 18.19 -5.89
CA THR A 7 -11.59 18.06 -5.28
C THR A 7 -11.90 16.65 -4.78
N GLY A 8 -11.00 15.70 -4.97
CA GLY A 8 -11.18 14.32 -4.52
C GLY A 8 -9.90 13.50 -4.66
N LEU A 9 -9.86 12.38 -3.94
CA LEU A 9 -8.77 11.40 -3.99
C LEU A 9 -9.36 9.99 -3.91
N GLY A 10 -8.77 9.05 -4.65
CA GLY A 10 -9.01 7.62 -4.51
C GLY A 10 -7.68 6.91 -4.39
N ILE A 11 -7.59 5.91 -3.52
CA ILE A 11 -6.35 5.18 -3.27
C ILE A 11 -6.63 3.72 -2.91
N VAL A 12 -5.86 2.83 -3.52
CA VAL A 12 -5.72 1.42 -3.17
C VAL A 12 -4.21 1.16 -3.10
N SER A 13 -3.74 0.63 -1.98
CA SER A 13 -2.34 0.43 -1.68
C SER A 13 -2.15 -0.80 -0.79
N SER A 14 -0.93 -1.32 -0.73
CA SER A 14 -0.54 -2.43 0.15
C SER A 14 -0.84 -2.17 1.64
N ILE A 15 -0.99 -0.90 2.02
CA ILE A 15 -1.29 -0.46 3.39
C ILE A 15 -2.76 -0.03 3.60
N GLY A 16 -3.64 -0.19 2.61
CA GLY A 16 -5.07 0.12 2.73
C GLY A 16 -5.80 0.30 1.40
N ASN A 17 -7.09 -0.05 1.39
CA ASN A 17 -7.95 -0.03 0.20
C ASN A 17 -8.80 1.25 0.07
N ASN A 18 -8.61 2.21 0.96
CA ASN A 18 -9.26 3.52 0.94
C ASN A 18 -8.43 4.56 1.70
N GLN A 19 -8.86 5.82 1.64
CA GLN A 19 -8.19 6.95 2.29
C GLN A 19 -8.03 6.75 3.81
N GLN A 20 -9.05 6.21 4.48
CA GLN A 20 -9.08 6.06 5.93
C GLN A 20 -8.06 5.01 6.38
N GLU A 21 -8.04 3.85 5.73
CA GLU A 21 -7.09 2.77 6.02
C GLU A 21 -5.64 3.19 5.78
N VAL A 22 -5.38 3.82 4.63
CA VAL A 22 -4.04 4.32 4.29
C VAL A 22 -3.57 5.37 5.31
N LEU A 23 -4.44 6.31 5.69
CA LEU A 23 -4.10 7.33 6.70
C LEU A 23 -3.75 6.70 8.05
N ALA A 24 -4.54 5.72 8.50
CA ALA A 24 -4.27 5.02 9.74
C ALA A 24 -2.92 4.28 9.68
N SER A 25 -2.64 3.58 8.57
CA SER A 25 -1.40 2.83 8.40
C SER A 25 -0.17 3.74 8.38
N LEU A 26 -0.27 4.91 7.74
CA LEU A 26 0.77 5.93 7.75
C LEU A 26 1.03 6.49 9.16
N ARG A 27 -0.02 6.74 9.94
CA ARG A 27 0.09 7.27 11.31
C ARG A 27 0.70 6.25 12.27
N GLU A 28 0.36 4.99 12.10
CA GLU A 28 0.81 3.90 12.97
C GLU A 28 2.11 3.25 12.50
N GLY A 29 2.61 3.61 11.31
CA GLY A 29 3.83 3.02 10.74
C GLY A 29 3.65 1.55 10.35
N ARG A 30 2.44 1.13 9.97
CA ARG A 30 2.15 -0.25 9.57
C ARG A 30 2.70 -0.52 8.16
N SER A 31 3.54 -1.55 8.04
CA SER A 31 4.04 -2.03 6.75
C SER A 31 2.95 -2.79 6.00
N GLY A 32 2.88 -2.59 4.68
CA GLY A 32 2.04 -3.39 3.78
C GLY A 32 2.75 -4.65 3.26
N ILE A 33 4.03 -4.83 3.62
CA ILE A 33 4.82 -5.95 3.15
C ILE A 33 4.60 -7.17 4.05
N THR A 34 4.26 -8.29 3.44
CA THR A 34 4.04 -9.58 4.09
C THR A 34 4.86 -10.67 3.41
N PHE A 35 5.09 -11.76 4.14
CA PHE A 35 5.73 -12.94 3.59
C PHE A 35 4.79 -13.70 2.64
N SER A 36 5.30 -14.14 1.50
CA SER A 36 4.60 -14.96 0.52
C SER A 36 5.19 -16.37 0.50
N GLN A 37 4.39 -17.33 0.95
CA GLN A 37 4.75 -18.75 0.90
C GLN A 37 4.89 -19.23 -0.54
N GLU A 38 4.08 -18.69 -1.46
CA GLU A 38 4.14 -19.00 -2.89
C GLU A 38 5.48 -18.60 -3.52
N LEU A 39 5.99 -17.41 -3.20
CA LEU A 39 7.31 -16.97 -3.68
C LEU A 39 8.44 -17.83 -3.12
N LYS A 40 8.33 -18.28 -1.88
CA LYS A 40 9.30 -19.22 -1.30
C LYS A 40 9.26 -20.58 -1.98
N ASP A 41 8.06 -21.14 -2.17
CA ASP A 41 7.89 -22.49 -2.75
C ASP A 41 8.29 -22.54 -4.22
N SER A 42 8.15 -21.42 -4.94
CA SER A 42 8.65 -21.26 -6.32
C SER A 42 10.17 -21.04 -6.41
N GLY A 43 10.89 -21.00 -5.28
CA GLY A 43 12.35 -20.84 -5.26
C GLY A 43 12.85 -19.45 -5.63
N MET A 44 12.01 -18.41 -5.50
CA MET A 44 12.36 -17.04 -5.83
C MET A 44 13.36 -16.44 -4.84
N ARG A 45 14.20 -15.50 -5.28
CA ARG A 45 15.20 -14.85 -4.40
C ARG A 45 14.57 -13.98 -3.30
N SER A 46 13.42 -13.37 -3.57
CA SER A 46 12.64 -12.59 -2.59
C SER A 46 11.38 -13.35 -2.22
N HIS A 47 11.04 -13.39 -0.93
CA HIS A 47 9.86 -14.11 -0.41
C HIS A 47 8.80 -13.18 0.18
N VAL A 48 8.84 -11.89 -0.14
CA VAL A 48 7.91 -10.90 0.42
C VAL A 48 7.25 -10.10 -0.68
N TRP A 49 6.04 -9.62 -0.41
CA TRP A 49 5.23 -8.81 -1.32
C TRP A 49 4.33 -7.84 -0.54
N GLY A 50 3.72 -6.89 -1.23
CA GLY A 50 2.72 -5.98 -0.68
C GLY A 50 2.12 -5.15 -1.78
#